data_AF-A0A947BQ06-F1
#
_entry.id   AF-A0A947BQ06-F1
#
_cell.length_a   1.000
_cell.length_b   1.000
_cell.length_c   1.000
_cell.angle_alpha   90.00
_cell.angle_beta   90.00
_cell.angle_gamma   90.00
#
_symmetry.space_group_name_H-M   'P 1'
#
loop_
_entity.id
_entity.type
_entity.pdbx_description
1 polymer ?
#
loop_
_entity_poly.entity_id
_entity_poly.type
_entity_poly.pdbx_seq_one_letter_code
_entity_poly.pdbx_strand_id
1 'polypeptide(L)'
;GGVDHYQWLTGTQMIDGLALGETTPGPLIMIVAFVGFVGGWTKEIFGAENLALAGVAGATVATVFTFLPSFIFILVGGPAVEATRHDVKFTAPLTGITAAVVGVVINLAVFFAWHVLWPDGTDAEPFKGQFEWFSLIITVIAFLALWRFKMGIITVIVASAAAGLAYSLLY
;
A
#
# COMPACT_ATOMS: atom_id res chain seq x y z
N GLY A 1 7.43 -7.76 7.69
CA GLY A 1 7.10 -8.81 6.68
C GLY A 1 7.93 -8.60 5.43
N GLY A 2 8.40 -9.66 4.74
CA GLY A 2 9.32 -9.57 3.59
C GLY A 2 10.71 -9.02 3.93
N VAL A 3 10.74 -7.75 4.30
CA VAL A 3 11.84 -6.95 4.86
C VAL A 3 12.47 -7.63 6.08
N ASP A 4 11.70 -7.86 7.15
CA ASP A 4 12.27 -8.40 8.40
C ASP A 4 12.65 -9.89 8.31
N HIS A 5 11.91 -10.66 7.52
CA HIS A 5 12.05 -12.13 7.49
C HIS A 5 13.02 -12.63 6.41
N TYR A 6 13.05 -12.00 5.24
CA TYR A 6 13.88 -12.42 4.11
C TYR A 6 15.04 -11.47 3.80
N GLN A 7 15.08 -10.28 4.44
CA GLN A 7 16.14 -9.27 4.28
C GLN A 7 16.39 -8.91 2.80
N TRP A 8 15.32 -8.91 2.00
CA TRP A 8 15.39 -8.57 0.57
C TRP A 8 15.45 -7.05 0.34
N LEU A 9 15.00 -6.28 1.34
CA LEU A 9 14.92 -4.82 1.33
C LEU A 9 15.15 -4.30 2.76
N THR A 10 15.63 -3.06 2.87
CA THR A 10 15.57 -2.29 4.12
C THR A 10 14.24 -1.54 4.24
N GLY A 11 13.88 -1.10 5.45
CA GLY A 11 12.68 -0.29 5.67
C GLY A 11 12.67 0.99 4.83
N THR A 12 13.81 1.65 4.70
CA THR A 12 13.97 2.86 3.86
C THR A 12 13.71 2.57 2.39
N GLN A 13 14.25 1.47 1.86
CA GLN A 13 14.02 1.08 0.46
C GLN A 13 12.55 0.72 0.18
N MET A 14 11.82 0.20 1.17
CA MET A 14 10.39 -0.04 1.03
C MET A 14 9.59 1.26 1.00
N ILE A 15 9.98 2.27 1.80
CA ILE A 15 9.40 3.62 1.73
C ILE A 15 9.66 4.25 0.37
N ASP A 16 10.87 4.11 -0.17
CA ASP A 16 11.21 4.60 -1.52
C ASP A 16 10.36 3.93 -2.60
N GLY A 17 10.16 2.61 -2.50
CA GLY A 17 9.28 1.86 -3.40
C GLY A 17 7.82 2.31 -3.33
N LEU A 18 7.33 2.63 -2.13
CA LEU A 18 5.98 3.15 -1.93
C LEU A 18 5.84 4.55 -2.51
N ALA A 19 6.80 5.43 -2.25
CA ALA A 19 6.85 6.77 -2.83
C ALA A 19 6.82 6.70 -4.36
N LEU A 20 7.60 5.80 -4.96
CA LEU A 20 7.63 5.59 -6.41
C LEU A 20 6.27 5.10 -6.93
N GLY A 21 5.63 4.17 -6.22
CA GLY A 21 4.28 3.68 -6.54
C GLY A 21 3.19 4.76 -6.50
N GLU A 22 3.28 5.71 -5.58
CA GLU A 22 2.34 6.84 -5.43
C GLU A 22 2.59 7.97 -6.44
N THR A 23 3.81 8.11 -6.98
CA THR A 23 4.15 9.18 -7.95
C THR A 23 3.62 8.94 -9.36
N THR A 24 3.34 7.69 -9.72
CA THR A 24 2.74 7.34 -11.00
C THR A 24 1.25 7.04 -10.81
N PRO A 25 0.35 7.54 -11.69
CA PRO A 25 -1.07 7.21 -11.66
C PRO A 25 -1.33 5.77 -12.15
N GLY A 26 -0.59 4.81 -11.60
CA GLY A 26 -0.67 3.38 -11.88
C GLY A 26 -1.22 2.61 -10.67
N PRO A 27 -1.38 1.28 -10.81
CA PRO A 27 -1.79 0.43 -9.70
C PRO A 27 -0.76 0.51 -8.56
N LEU A 28 -1.19 0.88 -7.34
CA LEU A 28 -0.32 0.94 -6.15
C LEU A 28 0.51 -0.35 -5.94
N ILE A 29 -0.04 -1.49 -6.38
CA ILE A 29 0.60 -2.80 -6.34
C ILE A 29 1.89 -2.88 -7.17
N MET A 30 2.17 -1.95 -8.09
CA MET A 30 3.40 -1.92 -8.89
C MET A 30 4.69 -1.85 -8.07
N ILE A 31 4.60 -1.47 -6.79
CA ILE A 31 5.71 -1.57 -5.84
C ILE A 31 6.33 -2.96 -5.78
N VAL A 32 5.56 -4.05 -5.96
CA VAL A 32 6.12 -5.41 -5.92
C VAL A 32 7.11 -5.71 -7.05
N ALA A 33 6.98 -5.05 -8.20
CA ALA A 33 7.96 -5.17 -9.28
C ALA A 33 9.30 -4.52 -8.89
N PHE A 34 9.26 -3.38 -8.20
CA PHE A 34 10.43 -2.74 -7.61
C PHE A 34 11.05 -3.62 -6.50
N VAL A 35 10.22 -4.18 -5.61
CA VAL A 35 10.70 -5.14 -4.59
C VAL A 35 11.38 -6.35 -5.24
N GLY A 36 10.79 -6.90 -6.31
CA GLY A 36 11.39 -7.98 -7.09
C GLY A 36 12.72 -7.58 -7.72
N PHE A 37 12.83 -6.36 -8.25
CA PHE A 37 14.08 -5.83 -8.80
C PHE A 37 15.18 -5.76 -7.76
N VAL A 38 14.91 -5.12 -6.62
CA VAL A 38 15.92 -4.94 -5.57
C VAL A 38 16.30 -6.27 -4.94
N GLY A 39 15.33 -7.18 -4.75
CA GLY A 39 15.59 -8.54 -4.29
C GLY A 39 16.51 -9.33 -5.25
N GLY A 40 16.27 -9.24 -6.57
CA GLY A 40 17.13 -9.86 -7.58
C GLY A 40 18.53 -9.24 -7.63
N TRP A 41 18.62 -7.91 -7.56
CA TRP A 41 19.87 -7.17 -7.56
C TRP A 41 20.73 -7.50 -6.33
N THR A 42 20.14 -7.49 -5.14
CA THR A 42 20.87 -7.71 -3.86
C THR A 42 21.30 -9.15 -3.65
N LYS A 43 20.58 -10.12 -4.23
CA LYS A 43 20.90 -11.55 -4.13
C LYS A 43 21.84 -12.05 -5.22
N GLU A 44 22.22 -11.19 -6.17
CA GLU A 44 23.18 -11.48 -7.24
C GLU A 44 22.92 -12.82 -7.94
N ILE A 45 21.65 -13.12 -8.25
CA ILE A 45 21.23 -14.44 -8.76
C ILE A 45 21.92 -14.88 -10.06
N PHE A 46 22.58 -13.96 -10.77
CA PHE A 46 23.39 -14.24 -11.97
C PHE A 46 24.86 -13.78 -11.85
N GLY A 47 25.35 -13.57 -10.62
CA GLY A 47 26.70 -13.09 -10.31
C GLY A 47 26.81 -11.56 -10.23
N ALA A 48 27.88 -11.09 -9.56
CA ALA A 48 28.16 -9.68 -9.28
C ALA A 48 28.37 -8.82 -10.54
N GLU A 49 28.67 -9.45 -11.67
CA GLU A 49 28.85 -8.79 -12.97
C GLU A 49 27.54 -8.57 -13.74
N ASN A 50 26.42 -9.21 -13.33
CA ASN A 50 25.14 -9.13 -14.03
C ASN A 50 23.97 -8.67 -13.13
N LEU A 51 24.24 -7.72 -12.24
CA LEU A 51 23.25 -7.22 -11.27
C LEU A 51 21.99 -6.65 -11.92
N ALA A 52 22.13 -5.94 -13.04
CA ALA A 52 20.99 -5.38 -13.77
C ALA A 52 20.08 -6.49 -14.33
N LEU A 53 20.67 -7.56 -14.85
CA LEU A 53 19.92 -8.69 -15.39
C LEU A 53 19.23 -9.47 -14.25
N ALA A 54 19.91 -9.59 -13.10
CA ALA A 54 19.36 -10.17 -11.87
C ALA A 54 18.13 -9.38 -11.38
N GLY A 55 18.23 -8.05 -11.36
CA GLY A 55 17.10 -7.18 -11.02
C GLY A 55 15.94 -7.30 -12.02
N VAL A 56 16.20 -7.25 -13.33
CA VAL A 56 15.15 -7.38 -14.36
C VAL A 56 14.44 -8.72 -14.26
N ALA A 57 15.15 -9.82 -14.03
CA ALA A 57 14.54 -11.13 -13.84
C ALA A 57 13.66 -11.17 -12.60
N GLY A 58 14.13 -10.65 -11.46
CA GLY A 58 13.36 -10.54 -10.23
C GLY A 58 12.09 -9.71 -10.39
N ALA A 59 12.17 -8.56 -11.07
CA ALA A 59 11.02 -7.71 -11.39
C ALA A 59 10.03 -8.43 -12.32
N THR A 60 10.52 -9.17 -13.31
CA THR A 60 9.68 -9.92 -14.25
C THR A 60 8.91 -11.02 -13.53
N VAL A 61 9.59 -11.80 -12.69
CA VAL A 61 8.94 -12.85 -11.88
C VAL A 61 7.87 -12.24 -10.98
N ALA A 62 8.19 -11.18 -10.24
CA ALA A 62 7.21 -10.50 -9.39
C ALA A 62 6.00 -10.02 -10.20
N THR A 63 6.23 -9.35 -11.34
CA THR A 63 5.15 -8.84 -12.21
C THR A 63 4.27 -9.96 -12.74
N VAL A 64 4.87 -11.04 -13.25
CA VAL A 64 4.13 -12.19 -13.78
C VAL A 64 3.25 -12.80 -12.71
N PHE A 65 3.80 -13.10 -11.53
CA PHE A 65 3.04 -13.75 -10.47
C PHE A 65 2.02 -12.84 -9.77
N THR A 66 2.18 -11.52 -9.84
CA THR A 66 1.18 -10.57 -9.31
C THR A 66 0.02 -10.35 -10.29
N PHE A 67 0.30 -10.18 -11.59
CA PHE A 67 -0.73 -9.77 -12.55
C PHE A 67 -1.32 -10.92 -13.37
N LEU A 68 -0.52 -11.91 -13.77
CA LEU A 68 -0.97 -12.96 -14.68
C LEU A 68 -2.13 -13.79 -14.09
N PRO A 69 -2.10 -14.22 -12.81
CA PRO A 69 -3.23 -14.97 -12.24
C PRO A 69 -4.54 -14.17 -12.29
N SER A 70 -4.49 -12.89 -11.92
CA SER A 70 -5.63 -11.99 -11.95
C SER A 70 -6.20 -11.81 -13.36
N PHE A 71 -5.32 -11.62 -14.36
CA PHE A 71 -5.73 -11.55 -15.76
C PHE A 71 -6.37 -12.86 -16.25
N ILE A 72 -5.79 -14.02 -15.90
CA ILE A 72 -6.38 -15.31 -16.24
C ILE A 72 -7.77 -15.45 -15.61
N PHE A 73 -7.92 -15.12 -14.32
CA PHE A 73 -9.23 -15.17 -13.65
C PHE A 73 -10.26 -14.26 -14.31
N ILE A 74 -9.88 -13.04 -14.70
CA ILE A 74 -10.80 -12.10 -15.38
C ILE A 74 -11.14 -12.58 -16.79
N LEU A 75 -10.15 -13.04 -17.56
CA LEU A 75 -10.37 -13.46 -18.96
C LEU A 75 -11.15 -14.77 -19.06
N VAL A 76 -10.85 -15.74 -18.19
CA VAL A 76 -11.53 -17.04 -18.13
C VAL A 76 -12.86 -16.93 -17.39
N GLY A 77 -12.89 -16.17 -16.30
CA GLY A 77 -14.08 -15.99 -15.46
C GLY A 77 -15.07 -14.96 -16.02
N GLY A 78 -14.63 -14.02 -16.85
CA GLY A 78 -15.46 -12.96 -17.43
C GLY A 78 -16.73 -13.48 -18.14
N PRO A 79 -16.62 -14.45 -19.07
CA PRO A 79 -17.78 -15.05 -19.72
C PRO A 79 -18.74 -15.76 -18.74
N ALA A 80 -18.19 -16.44 -17.72
CA ALA A 80 -18.99 -17.15 -16.71
C ALA A 80 -19.73 -16.17 -15.78
N VAL A 81 -19.07 -15.08 -15.37
CA VAL A 81 -19.64 -14.00 -14.57
C VAL A 81 -20.71 -13.23 -15.37
N GLU A 82 -20.48 -12.99 -16.66
CA GLU A 82 -21.43 -12.29 -17.52
C GLU A 82 -22.70 -13.12 -17.79
N ALA A 83 -22.56 -14.44 -17.95
CA ALA A 83 -23.69 -15.36 -18.08
C ALA A 83 -24.57 -15.47 -16.82
N THR A 84 -24.02 -15.16 -15.63
CA THR A 84 -24.74 -15.23 -14.35
C THR A 84 -25.25 -13.87 -13.85
N ARG A 85 -25.00 -12.75 -14.55
CA ARG A 85 -25.42 -11.40 -14.14
C ARG A 85 -26.93 -11.20 -14.00
N HIS A 86 -27.76 -12.02 -14.66
CA HIS A 86 -29.22 -11.88 -14.65
C HIS A 86 -29.91 -12.74 -13.58
N ASP A 87 -29.15 -13.51 -12.79
CA ASP A 87 -29.71 -14.37 -11.74
C ASP A 87 -29.62 -13.68 -10.36
N VAL A 88 -30.78 -13.35 -9.79
CA VAL A 88 -30.97 -12.51 -8.59
C VAL A 88 -30.33 -13.13 -7.33
N LYS A 89 -29.89 -14.39 -7.39
CA LYS A 89 -29.23 -15.12 -6.30
C LYS A 89 -27.77 -14.73 -6.05
N PHE A 90 -27.12 -13.98 -6.95
CA PHE A 90 -25.70 -13.59 -6.80
C PHE A 90 -25.47 -12.19 -6.19
N THR A 91 -26.53 -11.43 -5.91
CA THR A 91 -26.41 -10.10 -5.29
C THR A 91 -25.95 -10.18 -3.82
N ALA A 92 -26.37 -11.22 -3.09
CA ALA A 92 -26.03 -11.39 -1.67
C ALA A 92 -24.54 -11.72 -1.45
N PRO A 93 -23.90 -12.65 -2.19
CA PRO A 93 -22.46 -12.86 -2.14
C PRO A 93 -21.64 -11.61 -2.49
N LEU A 94 -22.01 -10.87 -3.53
CA LEU A 94 -21.30 -9.66 -3.96
C LEU A 94 -21.38 -8.52 -2.93
N THR A 95 -22.53 -8.39 -2.26
CA THR A 95 -22.69 -7.46 -1.13
C THR A 95 -21.80 -7.87 0.04
N GLY A 96 -21.70 -9.17 0.33
CA GLY A 96 -20.81 -9.70 1.37
C GLY A 96 -19.34 -9.40 1.10
N ILE A 97 -18.87 -9.56 -0.15
CA ILE A 97 -17.51 -9.19 -0.55
C ILE A 97 -17.27 -7.69 -0.35
N THR A 98 -18.21 -6.84 -0.77
CA THR A 98 -18.09 -5.39 -0.60
C THR A 98 -18.00 -4.99 0.88
N ALA A 99 -18.82 -5.60 1.74
CA ALA A 99 -18.76 -5.37 3.18
C ALA A 99 -17.43 -5.83 3.80
N ALA A 100 -16.89 -6.97 3.35
CA ALA A 100 -15.58 -7.45 3.79
C ALA A 100 -14.45 -6.49 3.38
N VAL A 101 -14.46 -5.99 2.14
CA VAL A 101 -13.47 -5.01 1.66
C VAL A 101 -13.54 -3.71 2.47
N VAL A 102 -14.75 -3.19 2.73
CA VAL A 102 -14.92 -2.00 3.58
C VAL A 102 -14.39 -2.25 4.99
N GLY A 103 -14.66 -3.43 5.56
CA GLY A 103 -14.11 -3.83 6.87
C GLY A 103 -12.58 -3.86 6.89
N VAL A 104 -11.94 -4.40 5.85
CA VAL A 104 -10.48 -4.41 5.70
C VAL A 104 -9.92 -2.99 5.60
N VAL A 105 -10.55 -2.11 4.82
CA VAL A 105 -10.13 -0.71 4.70
C VAL A 105 -10.21 0.02 6.04
N ILE A 106 -11.29 -0.17 6.80
CA ILE A 106 -11.43 0.42 8.13
C ILE A 106 -10.38 -0.14 9.10
N ASN A 107 -10.15 -1.46 9.08
CA ASN A 107 -9.14 -2.09 9.92
C ASN A 107 -7.74 -1.50 9.67
N LEU A 108 -7.35 -1.37 8.40
CA LEU A 108 -6.07 -0.76 8.03
C LEU A 108 -6.01 0.72 8.44
N ALA A 109 -7.09 1.47 8.23
CA ALA A 109 -7.14 2.87 8.64
C ALA A 109 -6.94 3.04 10.16
N VAL A 110 -7.59 2.19 10.97
CA VAL A 110 -7.42 2.19 12.44
C VAL A 110 -6.01 1.76 12.83
N PHE A 111 -5.46 0.73 12.18
CA PHE A 111 -4.11 0.25 12.43
C PHE A 111 -3.06 1.35 12.21
N PHE A 112 -3.14 2.08 11.09
CA PHE A 112 -2.24 3.21 10.83
C PHE A 112 -2.50 4.38 11.77
N ALA A 113 -3.76 4.73 12.03
CA ALA A 113 -4.09 5.81 12.97
C ALA A 113 -3.50 5.54 14.36
N TRP A 114 -3.54 4.29 14.84
CA TRP A 114 -2.93 3.91 16.11
C TRP A 114 -1.41 4.14 16.10
N HIS A 115 -0.69 3.64 15.10
CA HIS A 115 0.77 3.83 14.99
C HIS A 115 1.19 5.31 14.80
N VAL A 116 0.35 6.12 14.16
CA VAL A 116 0.61 7.54 13.94
C VAL A 116 0.33 8.38 15.19
N LEU A 117 -0.68 8.01 15.99
CA LEU A 117 -1.06 8.72 17.21
C LEU A 117 -0.25 8.30 18.44
N TRP A 118 0.23 7.05 18.46
CA TRP A 118 1.15 6.51 19.47
C TRP A 118 2.38 5.89 18.80
N PRO A 119 3.40 6.71 18.49
CA PRO A 119 4.62 6.23 17.84
C PRO A 119 5.41 5.21 18.67
N ASP A 120 5.37 5.33 20.01
CA ASP A 120 6.05 4.42 20.95
C ASP A 120 5.17 3.24 21.37
N GLY A 121 3.95 3.13 20.83
CA GLY A 121 3.03 2.04 21.10
C GLY A 121 3.57 0.72 20.56
N THR A 122 3.55 -0.32 21.38
CA THR A 122 3.92 -1.69 20.97
C THR A 122 2.79 -2.66 21.28
N ASP A 123 2.77 -3.84 20.67
CA ASP A 123 1.73 -4.86 20.93
C ASP A 123 1.60 -5.23 22.41
N ALA A 124 2.71 -5.16 23.17
CA ALA A 124 2.73 -5.41 24.61
C ALA A 124 2.29 -4.20 25.43
N GLU A 125 2.51 -2.97 24.95
CA GLU A 125 2.16 -1.73 25.62
C GLU A 125 1.51 -0.74 24.63
N PRO A 126 0.18 -0.87 24.38
CA PRO A 126 -0.46 -0.22 23.24
C PRO A 126 -0.55 1.31 23.32
N PHE A 127 -0.51 1.87 24.53
CA PHE A 127 -0.66 3.31 24.77
C PHE A 127 0.59 3.91 25.41
N LYS A 128 1.75 3.32 25.14
CA LYS A 128 3.03 3.81 25.63
C LYS A 128 3.46 5.04 24.83
N GLY A 129 4.08 6.00 25.50
CA GLY A 129 4.55 7.24 24.89
C GLY A 129 3.57 8.40 24.97
N GLN A 130 3.96 9.53 24.38
CA GLN A 130 3.12 10.72 24.30
C GLN A 130 2.15 10.58 23.13
N PHE A 131 0.93 11.10 23.32
CA PHE A 131 -0.06 11.16 22.26
C PHE A 131 0.30 12.29 21.29
N GLU A 132 0.43 11.94 20.00
CA GLU A 132 0.79 12.88 18.94
C GLU A 132 -0.42 13.74 18.50
N TRP A 133 -0.72 14.77 19.29
CA TRP A 133 -1.81 15.72 19.02
C TRP A 133 -1.68 16.42 17.66
N PHE A 134 -0.46 16.69 17.20
CA PHE A 134 -0.22 17.35 15.92
C PHE A 134 -0.71 16.48 14.75
N SER A 135 -0.35 15.20 14.75
CA SER A 135 -0.80 14.22 13.76
C SER A 135 -2.32 14.04 13.77
N LEU A 136 -2.95 14.07 14.95
CA LEU A 136 -4.40 14.04 15.07
C LEU A 136 -5.04 15.24 14.35
N ILE A 137 -4.53 16.46 14.57
CA ILE A 137 -5.05 17.68 13.97
C ILE A 137 -4.94 17.61 12.44
N ILE A 138 -3.78 17.21 11.90
CA ILE A 138 -3.61 17.03 10.45
C ILE A 138 -4.61 16.00 9.92
N THR A 139 -4.78 14.87 10.62
CA THR A 139 -5.71 13.81 10.21
C THR A 139 -7.15 14.31 10.14
N VAL A 140 -7.61 15.05 11.15
CA VAL A 140 -8.97 15.63 11.18
C VAL A 140 -9.14 16.67 10.07
N ILE A 141 -8.16 17.55 9.85
CA ILE A 141 -8.20 18.55 8.77
C ILE A 141 -8.24 17.86 7.41
N ALA A 142 -7.40 16.85 7.17
CA ALA A 142 -7.36 16.08 5.93
C ALA A 142 -8.69 15.34 5.70
N PHE A 143 -9.27 14.75 6.74
CA PHE A 143 -10.57 14.09 6.66
C PHE A 143 -11.68 15.08 6.27
N LEU A 144 -11.74 16.24 6.91
CA LEU A 144 -12.71 17.29 6.58
C LEU A 144 -12.50 17.85 5.16
N ALA A 145 -11.25 18.05 4.76
CA ALA A 145 -10.86 18.47 3.42
C ALA A 145 -11.40 17.53 2.33
N LEU A 146 -11.24 16.23 2.51
CA LEU A 146 -11.72 15.23 1.57
C LEU A 146 -13.24 15.06 1.62
N TRP A 147 -13.81 14.95 2.81
CA TRP A 147 -15.23 14.64 2.97
C TRP A 147 -16.15 15.84 2.70
N ARG A 148 -15.83 17.01 3.26
CA ARG A 148 -16.71 18.19 3.22
C ARG A 148 -16.38 19.13 2.06
N PHE A 149 -15.10 19.30 1.73
CA PHE A 149 -14.64 20.22 0.69
C PHE A 149 -14.35 19.52 -0.65
N LYS A 150 -14.34 18.17 -0.68
CA LYS A 150 -14.06 17.36 -1.88
C LYS A 150 -12.77 17.79 -2.60
N MET A 151 -11.77 18.21 -1.82
CA MET A 151 -10.48 18.60 -2.38
C MET A 151 -9.77 17.40 -3.00
N GLY A 152 -8.92 17.65 -4.00
CA GLY A 152 -8.17 16.58 -4.67
C GLY A 152 -7.24 15.86 -3.70
N ILE A 153 -7.20 14.53 -3.78
CA ILE A 153 -6.40 13.67 -2.91
C ILE A 153 -4.92 14.11 -2.92
N ILE A 154 -4.37 14.37 -4.10
CA ILE A 154 -2.99 14.83 -4.28
C ILE A 154 -2.73 16.12 -3.51
N THR A 155 -3.65 17.10 -3.59
CA THR A 155 -3.51 18.38 -2.90
C THR A 155 -3.50 18.20 -1.38
N VAL A 156 -4.38 17.33 -0.86
CA VAL A 156 -4.45 17.04 0.58
C VAL A 156 -3.18 16.33 1.05
N ILE A 157 -2.68 15.34 0.31
CA ILE A 157 -1.43 14.63 0.62
C ILE A 157 -0.25 15.61 0.66
N VAL A 158 -0.09 16.44 -0.38
CA VAL A 158 1.02 17.41 -0.45
C VAL A 158 0.93 18.43 0.68
N ALA A 159 -0.26 18.94 1.00
CA ALA A 159 -0.46 19.88 2.09
C ALA A 159 -0.14 19.27 3.46
N SER A 160 -0.61 18.05 3.71
CA SER A 160 -0.31 17.30 4.95
C SER A 160 1.17 16.98 5.09
N ALA A 161 1.83 16.55 3.99
CA ALA A 161 3.27 16.28 3.98
C ALA A 161 4.08 17.56 4.23
N ALA A 162 3.72 18.68 3.59
CA ALA A 162 4.38 19.96 3.81
C ALA A 162 4.21 20.46 5.26
N ALA A 163 3.02 20.30 5.84
CA ALA A 163 2.76 20.64 7.24
C ALA A 163 3.58 19.79 8.20
N GLY A 164 3.65 18.47 7.96
CA GLY A 164 4.49 17.55 8.73
C GLY A 164 5.98 17.87 8.66
N LEU A 165 6.48 18.15 7.45
CA LEU A 165 7.87 18.54 7.24
C LEU A 165 8.22 19.84 7.97
N ALA A 166 7.35 20.86 7.86
CA ALA A 166 7.55 22.14 8.54
C ALA A 166 7.61 21.97 10.06
N TYR A 167 6.76 21.11 10.63
CA TYR A 167 6.77 20.80 12.05
C TYR A 167 8.07 20.08 12.48
N SER A 168 8.50 19.08 11.71
CA SER A 168 9.74 18.33 11.98
C SER A 168 11.03 19.16 11.84
N LEU A 169 10.99 20.31 11.16
CA LEU A 169 12.15 21.21 11.08
C LEU A 169 12.17 22.25 12.20
N LEU A 170 11.04 22.48 12.87
CA LEU A 170 10.88 23.46 13.94
C LEU A 170 11.06 22.85 15.35
N TYR A 171 10.87 21.53 15.48
CA TYR A 171 10.99 20.75 16.72
C TYR A 171 11.87 19.53 16.48
#